data_AF-J5PMH0-F1
#
_entry.id   AF-J5PMH0-F1
#
_cell.length_a   1.000
_cell.length_b   1.000
_cell.length_c   1.000
_cell.angle_alpha   90.00
_cell.angle_beta   90.00
_cell.angle_gamma   90.00
#
_symmetry.space_group_name_H-M   'P 1'
#
loop_
_entity.id
_entity.type
_entity.pdbx_description
1 polymer ?
#
loop_
_entity_poly.entity_id
_entity_poly.type
_entity_poly.pdbx_seq_one_letter_code
_entity_poly.pdbx_strand_id
1 'polypeptide(L)'
;MRNAVLAAAIGKHRNRQATALVAFADHPSFSTARKVKRGLMDPGLGGQGAITPISYQQISAIARQVGRDRALWDELSAWIDHKIARAASRKSASKRFEMDADIWNGAFYDDGEWVSWSDVEEQLRYHEWRAKYPNAIRHLIPYFQDLLALAGSHHRETGRHLDVYGVIGELFGAITYGIKLNKTYAQGADGRLGNDHVEIKTITPFKSKDQVSVKVSGNFSKLLVVKINADFEVSSRMVDRSKLPKTAKPLLRIRWSDLPKAQ
;
A
#
# COMPACT_ATOMS: atom_id res chain seq x y z
N MET A 1 5.88 -16.67 16.16
CA MET A 1 6.55 -16.91 17.46
C MET A 1 8.03 -16.49 17.46
N ARG A 2 8.80 -16.75 16.39
CA ARG A 2 10.22 -16.32 16.30
C ARG A 2 10.41 -14.82 16.50
N ASN A 3 9.53 -13.98 15.94
CA ASN A 3 9.61 -12.51 16.06
C ASN A 3 9.31 -12.00 17.48
N ALA A 4 8.44 -12.68 18.24
CA ALA A 4 8.16 -12.34 19.64
C ALA A 4 9.32 -12.72 20.56
N VAL A 5 9.90 -13.89 20.32
CA VAL A 5 11.12 -14.35 20.99
C VAL A 5 12.30 -13.43 20.67
N LEU A 6 12.44 -13.00 19.41
CA LEU A 6 13.47 -12.05 18.97
C LEU A 6 13.26 -10.66 19.58
N ALA A 7 12.03 -10.15 19.63
CA ALA A 7 11.70 -8.88 20.26
C ALA A 7 12.01 -8.88 21.77
N ALA A 8 11.67 -9.97 22.47
CA ALA A 8 12.02 -10.15 23.88
C ALA A 8 13.54 -10.22 24.08
N ALA A 9 14.26 -10.95 23.22
CA ALA A 9 15.72 -11.06 23.25
C ALA A 9 16.42 -9.70 22.99
N ILE A 10 15.94 -8.93 22.01
CA ILE A 10 16.44 -7.58 21.70
C ILE A 10 16.17 -6.61 22.85
N GLY A 11 14.98 -6.66 23.46
CA GLY A 11 14.63 -5.87 24.64
C GLY A 11 15.60 -6.12 25.79
N LYS A 12 15.82 -7.41 26.10
CA LYS A 12 16.79 -7.84 27.13
C LYS A 12 18.22 -7.37 26.82
N HIS A 13 18.69 -7.52 25.58
CA HIS A 13 20.01 -7.05 25.17
C HIS A 13 20.17 -5.52 25.30
N ARG A 14 19.10 -4.76 25.05
CA ARG A 14 19.13 -3.29 25.09
C ARG A 14 18.72 -2.70 26.45
N ASN A 15 18.56 -3.55 27.47
CA ASN A 15 18.06 -3.18 28.79
C ASN A 15 16.74 -2.37 28.74
N ARG A 16 15.85 -2.73 27.81
CA ARG A 16 14.52 -2.14 27.64
C ARG A 16 13.45 -3.20 27.83
N GLN A 17 12.37 -2.85 28.52
CA GLN A 17 11.18 -3.68 28.53
C GLN A 17 10.53 -3.64 27.15
N ALA A 18 10.65 -4.74 26.39
CA ALA A 18 9.93 -4.89 25.14
C ALA A 18 8.52 -5.40 25.45
N THR A 19 7.52 -4.54 25.31
CA THR A 19 6.13 -5.00 25.22
C THR A 19 5.88 -5.39 23.78
N ALA A 20 5.60 -6.67 23.53
CA ALA A 20 5.37 -7.18 22.19
C ALA A 20 3.93 -7.68 22.07
N LEU A 21 3.20 -7.18 21.07
CA LEU A 21 1.90 -7.71 20.70
C LEU A 21 2.11 -8.89 19.74
N VAL A 22 1.45 -10.02 20.00
CA VAL A 22 1.54 -11.19 19.13
C VAL A 22 0.15 -11.53 18.61
N ALA A 23 -0.07 -11.23 17.33
CA ALA A 23 -1.29 -11.61 16.63
C ALA A 23 -1.32 -13.12 16.32
N PHE A 24 -2.47 -13.76 16.46
CA PHE A 24 -2.67 -15.15 16.03
C PHE A 24 -4.08 -15.39 15.45
N ALA A 25 -4.20 -16.40 14.59
CA ALA A 25 -5.50 -16.89 14.13
C ALA A 25 -6.16 -17.74 15.22
N ASP A 26 -7.31 -17.30 15.74
CA ASP A 26 -8.01 -18.02 16.81
C ASP A 26 -8.96 -19.09 16.26
N HIS A 27 -8.41 -20.28 15.97
CA HIS A 27 -9.20 -21.42 15.54
C HIS A 27 -8.71 -22.73 16.18
N PRO A 28 -9.61 -23.65 16.61
CA PRO A 28 -9.23 -24.89 17.33
C PRO A 28 -8.27 -25.81 16.58
N SER A 29 -8.31 -25.78 15.24
CA SER A 29 -7.41 -26.58 14.39
C SER A 29 -5.95 -26.07 14.44
N PHE A 30 -5.70 -24.84 14.88
CA PHE A 30 -4.36 -24.27 14.98
C PHE A 30 -3.70 -24.56 16.34
N SER A 31 -2.45 -25.02 16.31
CA SER A 31 -1.69 -25.33 17.52
C SER A 31 -1.36 -24.07 18.33
N THR A 32 -1.11 -22.94 17.67
CA THR A 32 -0.85 -21.65 18.33
C THR A 32 -2.05 -21.18 19.15
N ALA A 33 -3.26 -21.21 18.60
CA ALA A 33 -4.48 -20.83 19.32
C ALA A 33 -4.70 -21.71 20.56
N ARG A 34 -4.49 -23.03 20.43
CA ARG A 34 -4.57 -23.96 21.57
C ARG A 34 -3.51 -23.70 22.63
N LYS A 35 -2.30 -23.31 22.24
CA LYS A 35 -1.21 -22.95 23.18
C LYS A 35 -1.52 -21.66 23.94
N VAL A 36 -1.99 -20.63 23.24
CA VAL A 36 -2.44 -19.36 23.87
C VAL A 36 -3.57 -19.64 24.88
N LYS A 37 -4.63 -20.34 24.44
CA LYS A 37 -5.81 -20.62 25.27
C LYS A 37 -5.53 -21.46 26.51
N ARG A 38 -4.47 -22.28 26.49
CA ARG A 38 -4.05 -23.10 27.63
C ARG A 38 -3.09 -22.38 28.57
N GLY A 39 -2.76 -21.11 28.32
CA GLY A 39 -1.73 -20.39 29.07
C GLY A 39 -0.34 -21.00 28.92
N LEU A 40 -0.13 -21.87 27.92
CA LEU A 40 1.14 -22.55 27.64
C LEU A 40 2.08 -21.69 26.78
N MET A 41 1.85 -20.37 26.77
CA MET A 41 2.83 -19.41 26.32
C MET A 41 3.87 -19.31 27.42
N ASP A 42 5.08 -19.81 27.12
CA ASP A 42 6.15 -20.07 28.08
C ASP A 42 6.39 -18.86 29.01
N PRO A 43 6.18 -18.99 30.33
CA PRO A 43 6.53 -17.96 31.31
C PRO A 43 8.03 -17.63 31.31
N GLY A 44 8.89 -18.43 30.66
CA GLY A 44 10.30 -18.11 30.40
C GLY A 44 10.54 -16.93 29.45
N LEU A 45 9.49 -16.42 28.78
CA LEU A 45 9.50 -15.10 28.13
C LEU A 45 9.12 -13.95 29.07
N GLY A 46 8.73 -14.26 30.32
CA GLY A 46 8.37 -13.32 31.39
C GLY A 46 9.56 -12.65 32.10
N GLY A 47 10.75 -12.67 31.50
CA GLY A 47 11.87 -11.83 31.91
C GLY A 47 11.72 -10.43 31.31
N GLN A 48 11.09 -9.51 32.05
CA GLN A 48 11.03 -8.06 31.81
C GLN A 48 10.39 -7.56 30.49
N GLY A 49 9.83 -8.42 29.62
CA GLY A 49 9.07 -8.00 28.45
C GLY A 49 7.68 -8.63 28.42
N ALA A 50 6.62 -7.84 28.56
CA ALA A 50 5.24 -8.34 28.50
C ALA A 50 4.88 -8.69 27.05
N ILE A 51 4.80 -9.98 26.73
CA ILE A 51 4.21 -10.44 25.46
C ILE A 51 2.70 -10.53 25.66
N THR A 52 1.95 -9.72 24.93
CA THR A 52 0.48 -9.75 24.95
C THR A 52 -0.03 -10.46 23.69
N PRO A 53 -0.51 -11.70 23.78
CA PRO A 53 -1.16 -12.36 22.66
C PRO A 53 -2.52 -11.70 22.40
N ILE A 54 -2.84 -11.49 21.12
CA ILE A 54 -4.14 -10.99 20.68
C ILE A 54 -4.57 -11.78 19.44
N SER A 55 -5.84 -12.14 19.32
CA SER A 55 -6.32 -12.78 18.09
C SER A 55 -6.65 -11.76 17.00
N TYR A 56 -6.61 -12.18 15.74
CA TYR A 56 -7.13 -11.34 14.64
C TYR A 56 -8.59 -10.95 14.87
N GLN A 57 -9.41 -11.86 15.40
CA GLN A 57 -10.79 -11.57 15.77
C GLN A 57 -10.89 -10.48 16.84
N GLN A 58 -9.99 -10.47 17.84
CA GLN A 58 -9.92 -9.42 18.86
C GLN A 58 -9.46 -8.08 18.27
N ILE A 59 -8.46 -8.08 17.38
CA ILE A 59 -8.02 -6.87 16.67
C ILE A 59 -9.20 -6.29 15.87
N SER A 60 -9.92 -7.11 15.11
CA SER A 60 -11.10 -6.67 14.35
C SER A 60 -12.22 -6.16 15.26
N ALA A 61 -12.45 -6.79 16.41
CA ALA A 61 -13.44 -6.33 17.39
C ALA A 61 -13.09 -4.95 17.98
N ILE A 62 -11.82 -4.72 18.32
CA ILE A 62 -11.33 -3.41 18.78
C ILE A 62 -11.49 -2.37 17.67
N ALA A 63 -11.11 -2.73 16.44
CA ALA A 63 -11.20 -1.82 15.29
C ALA A 63 -12.65 -1.41 14.97
N ARG A 64 -13.61 -2.34 15.09
CA ARG A 64 -15.05 -2.05 15.02
C ARG A 64 -15.51 -1.06 16.09
N GLN A 65 -14.99 -1.15 17.32
CA GLN A 65 -15.35 -0.25 18.42
C GLN A 65 -14.80 1.17 18.24
N VAL A 66 -13.61 1.31 17.63
CA VAL A 66 -12.94 2.60 17.42
C VAL A 66 -13.53 3.39 16.22
N GLY A 67 -14.32 2.73 15.36
CA GLY A 67 -15.45 3.38 14.69
C GLY A 67 -15.16 4.36 13.55
N ARG A 68 -14.26 4.04 12.61
CA ARG A 68 -14.08 4.87 11.39
C ARG A 68 -14.76 4.36 10.13
N ASP A 69 -15.02 3.06 10.02
CA ASP A 69 -15.81 2.47 8.92
C ASP A 69 -16.23 1.03 9.29
N ARG A 70 -17.43 0.88 9.85
CA ARG A 70 -17.92 -0.42 10.35
C ARG A 70 -18.03 -1.46 9.24
N ALA A 71 -18.43 -1.04 8.03
CA ALA A 71 -18.57 -1.92 6.88
C ALA A 71 -17.20 -2.47 6.42
N LEU A 72 -16.17 -1.62 6.38
CA LEU A 72 -14.80 -2.04 6.09
C LEU A 72 -14.29 -3.08 7.09
N TRP A 73 -14.53 -2.88 8.39
CA TRP A 73 -14.12 -3.83 9.42
C TRP A 73 -14.92 -5.13 9.38
N ASP A 74 -16.19 -5.08 8.96
CA ASP A 74 -17.03 -6.26 8.76
C ASP A 74 -16.58 -7.09 7.56
N GLU A 75 -16.24 -6.45 6.43
CA GLU A 75 -15.65 -7.11 5.26
C GLU A 75 -14.30 -7.77 5.59
N LEU A 76 -13.40 -7.04 6.28
CA LEU A 76 -12.11 -7.57 6.68
C LEU A 76 -12.25 -8.76 7.64
N SER A 77 -13.15 -8.67 8.63
CA SER A 77 -13.43 -9.78 9.55
C SER A 77 -13.91 -11.01 8.79
N ALA A 78 -14.86 -10.85 7.86
CA ALA A 78 -15.39 -11.97 7.08
C ALA A 78 -14.30 -12.63 6.20
N TRP A 79 -13.40 -11.85 5.63
CA TRP A 79 -12.27 -12.37 4.87
C TRP A 79 -11.28 -13.15 5.74
N ILE A 80 -10.92 -12.61 6.91
CA ILE A 80 -10.04 -13.30 7.88
C ILE A 80 -10.67 -14.63 8.32
N ASP A 81 -11.97 -14.62 8.64
CA ASP A 81 -12.69 -15.83 9.07
C ASP A 81 -12.77 -16.86 7.94
N HIS A 82 -12.99 -16.43 6.69
CA HIS A 82 -12.96 -17.32 5.53
C HIS A 82 -11.58 -17.96 5.31
N LYS A 83 -10.50 -17.19 5.43
CA LYS A 83 -9.12 -17.71 5.33
C LYS A 83 -8.83 -18.73 6.41
N ILE A 84 -9.21 -18.44 7.64
CA ILE A 84 -9.07 -19.35 8.79
C ILE A 84 -9.84 -20.65 8.57
N ALA A 85 -11.08 -20.57 8.09
CA ALA A 85 -11.91 -21.74 7.81
C ALA A 85 -11.33 -22.61 6.67
N ARG A 86 -10.78 -21.98 5.62
CA ARG A 86 -10.13 -22.65 4.51
C ARG A 86 -8.85 -23.38 4.95
N ALA A 87 -7.97 -22.71 5.68
CA ALA A 87 -6.75 -23.33 6.21
C ALA A 87 -7.06 -24.47 7.21
N ALA A 88 -8.17 -24.37 7.94
CA ALA A 88 -8.61 -25.44 8.83
C ALA A 88 -9.08 -26.70 8.08
N SER A 89 -9.62 -26.58 6.86
CA SER A 89 -10.17 -27.70 6.09
C SER A 89 -9.13 -28.48 5.29
N ARG A 90 -7.94 -27.91 5.01
CA ARG A 90 -6.88 -28.54 4.19
C ARG A 90 -5.91 -29.47 4.93
N LYS A 91 -6.10 -29.69 6.24
CA LYS A 91 -5.20 -30.51 7.08
C LYS A 91 -5.12 -32.01 6.75
N SER A 92 -5.68 -32.47 5.63
CA SER A 92 -5.64 -33.87 5.20
C SER A 92 -4.52 -34.22 4.18
N ALA A 93 -3.72 -33.27 3.67
CA ALA A 93 -2.68 -33.60 2.68
C ALA A 93 -1.36 -32.84 2.94
N SER A 94 -0.27 -33.60 3.14
CA SER A 94 1.08 -33.08 3.41
C SER A 94 1.99 -33.29 2.19
N LYS A 95 2.71 -32.24 1.75
CA LYS A 95 3.99 -32.40 1.04
C LYS A 95 4.92 -31.22 1.30
N ARG A 96 6.22 -31.53 1.33
CA ARG A 96 7.35 -30.74 1.87
C ARG A 96 8.13 -30.13 0.71
N PHE A 97 8.47 -28.84 0.76
CA PHE A 97 9.42 -28.19 -0.15
C PHE A 97 10.39 -27.30 0.65
N GLU A 98 11.67 -27.32 0.28
CA GLU A 98 12.78 -26.54 0.85
C GLU A 98 12.75 -25.07 0.38
N MET A 99 13.29 -24.17 1.20
CA MET A 99 13.10 -22.72 1.09
C MET A 99 14.37 -21.90 1.37
N ASP A 100 14.53 -20.83 0.60
CA ASP A 100 15.61 -19.85 0.70
C ASP A 100 15.44 -18.85 1.86
N ALA A 101 16.58 -18.39 2.38
CA ALA A 101 16.75 -17.79 3.70
C ALA A 101 16.41 -16.28 3.83
N ASP A 102 15.93 -15.60 2.78
CA ASP A 102 15.62 -14.17 2.82
C ASP A 102 14.11 -13.83 2.93
N ILE A 103 13.22 -14.83 2.88
CA ILE A 103 11.76 -14.66 3.07
C ILE A 103 11.38 -14.45 4.56
N TRP A 104 12.34 -14.61 5.48
CA TRP A 104 12.07 -14.72 6.92
C TRP A 104 11.70 -13.43 7.65
N ASN A 105 11.86 -12.23 7.05
CA ASN A 105 11.68 -10.98 7.78
C ASN A 105 10.27 -10.37 7.73
N GLY A 106 9.30 -11.01 7.05
CA GLY A 106 7.98 -10.39 6.90
C GLY A 106 6.82 -11.28 6.53
N ALA A 107 6.89 -12.61 6.64
CA ALA A 107 5.79 -13.50 6.25
C ALA A 107 5.31 -14.40 7.39
N PHE A 108 4.03 -14.79 7.35
CA PHE A 108 3.50 -15.91 8.11
C PHE A 108 3.06 -17.02 7.15
N TYR A 109 3.25 -18.26 7.59
CA TYR A 109 2.92 -19.43 6.79
C TYR A 109 1.43 -19.73 6.90
N ASP A 110 0.73 -19.73 5.76
CA ASP A 110 -0.69 -20.05 5.65
C ASP A 110 -0.90 -21.07 4.53
N ASP A 111 -1.36 -22.26 4.89
CA ASP A 111 -1.89 -23.26 3.96
C ASP A 111 -0.97 -23.69 2.80
N GLY A 112 0.29 -24.01 3.10
CA GLY A 112 1.26 -24.46 2.10
C GLY A 112 2.03 -23.34 1.42
N GLU A 113 1.59 -22.10 1.58
CA GLU A 113 2.15 -20.90 0.96
C GLU A 113 2.60 -19.89 2.04
N TRP A 114 3.55 -19.05 1.67
CA TRP A 114 4.00 -17.96 2.53
C TRP A 114 3.19 -16.72 2.20
N VAL A 115 2.47 -16.20 3.18
CA VAL A 115 1.74 -14.93 3.07
C VAL A 115 2.58 -13.86 3.74
N SER A 116 3.00 -12.88 2.95
CA SER A 116 3.79 -11.75 3.42
C SER A 116 2.91 -10.68 4.09
N TRP A 117 3.48 -9.90 5.00
CA TRP A 117 2.84 -8.70 5.55
C TRP A 117 2.54 -7.68 4.46
N SER A 118 3.32 -7.66 3.37
CA SER A 118 3.00 -6.87 2.17
C SER A 118 1.67 -7.26 1.54
N ASP A 119 1.30 -8.55 1.53
CA ASP A 119 0.01 -9.01 0.98
C ASP A 119 -1.17 -8.54 1.84
N VAL A 120 -0.97 -8.48 3.17
CA VAL A 120 -1.98 -7.98 4.13
C VAL A 120 -2.10 -6.46 4.06
N GLU A 121 -0.97 -5.76 3.98
CA GLU A 121 -0.94 -4.30 3.80
C GLU A 121 -1.55 -3.87 2.47
N GLU A 122 -1.34 -4.65 1.41
CA GLU A 122 -1.95 -4.42 0.11
C GLU A 122 -3.47 -4.52 0.16
N GLN A 123 -4.01 -5.54 0.85
CA GLN A 123 -5.45 -5.68 1.06
C GLN A 123 -6.02 -4.56 1.94
N LEU A 124 -5.36 -4.19 3.04
CA LEU A 124 -5.78 -3.06 3.87
C LEU A 124 -5.80 -1.75 3.08
N ARG A 125 -4.75 -1.50 2.28
CA ARG A 125 -4.62 -0.34 1.39
C ARG A 125 -5.72 -0.33 0.32
N TYR A 126 -6.07 -1.51 -0.21
CA TYR A 126 -7.18 -1.67 -1.15
C TYR A 126 -8.52 -1.25 -0.54
N HIS A 127 -8.79 -1.66 0.69
CA HIS A 127 -10.03 -1.28 1.41
C HIS A 127 -10.04 0.20 1.82
N GLU A 128 -8.92 0.77 2.28
CA GLU A 128 -8.81 2.20 2.58
C GLU A 128 -9.00 3.08 1.34
N TRP A 129 -8.46 2.67 0.20
CA TRP A 129 -8.66 3.37 -1.08
C TRP A 129 -10.10 3.27 -1.57
N ARG A 130 -10.82 2.19 -1.27
CA ARG A 130 -12.26 2.07 -1.58
C ARG A 130 -13.09 3.12 -0.85
N ALA A 131 -12.79 3.39 0.42
CA ALA A 131 -13.44 4.43 1.22
C ALA A 131 -13.02 5.85 0.78
N LYS A 132 -11.74 6.06 0.49
CA LYS A 132 -11.20 7.38 0.12
C LYS A 132 -11.52 7.80 -1.32
N TYR A 133 -11.57 6.85 -2.24
CA TYR A 133 -11.74 7.08 -3.68
C TYR A 133 -12.83 6.16 -4.25
N PRO A 134 -14.12 6.48 -4.03
CA PRO A 134 -15.23 5.61 -4.43
C PRO A 134 -15.29 5.36 -5.95
N ASN A 135 -14.78 6.30 -6.76
CA ASN A 135 -14.76 6.27 -8.22
C ASN A 135 -13.46 5.73 -8.84
N ALA A 136 -12.55 5.19 -8.04
CA ALA A 136 -11.28 4.65 -8.50
C ALA A 136 -11.45 3.57 -9.59
N ILE A 137 -10.63 3.61 -10.64
CA ILE A 137 -10.57 2.53 -11.65
C ILE A 137 -9.70 1.38 -11.09
N ARG A 138 -10.25 0.62 -10.15
CA ARG A 138 -9.51 -0.34 -9.30
C ARG A 138 -8.82 -1.47 -10.04
N HIS A 139 -9.35 -1.90 -11.20
CA HIS A 139 -8.71 -2.96 -11.98
C HIS A 139 -7.34 -2.53 -12.55
N LEU A 140 -7.01 -1.24 -12.52
CA LEU A 140 -5.71 -0.72 -12.93
C LEU A 140 -4.64 -0.78 -11.81
N ILE A 141 -5.04 -1.04 -10.56
CA ILE A 141 -4.15 -1.03 -9.39
C ILE A 141 -2.97 -2.03 -9.55
N PRO A 142 -3.18 -3.30 -9.94
CA PRO A 142 -2.08 -4.24 -10.11
C PRO A 142 -1.05 -3.77 -11.15
N TYR A 143 -1.51 -3.28 -12.30
CA TYR A 143 -0.61 -2.76 -13.35
C TYR A 143 0.20 -1.54 -12.88
N PHE A 144 -0.40 -0.67 -12.08
CA PHE A 144 0.31 0.46 -11.47
C PHE A 144 1.39 -0.01 -10.49
N GLN A 145 1.07 -0.95 -9.60
CA GLN A 145 2.01 -1.48 -8.62
C GLN A 145 3.15 -2.23 -9.29
N ASP A 146 2.86 -3.11 -10.24
CA ASP A 146 3.84 -3.89 -10.97
C ASP A 146 4.81 -2.97 -11.74
N LEU A 147 4.28 -1.96 -12.42
CA LEU A 147 5.10 -1.02 -13.20
C LEU A 147 5.98 -0.15 -12.31
N LEU A 148 5.45 0.31 -11.16
CA LEU A 148 6.22 1.08 -10.18
C LEU A 148 7.30 0.23 -9.51
N ALA A 149 6.97 -1.00 -9.13
CA ALA A 149 7.89 -1.96 -8.52
C ALA A 149 9.02 -2.33 -9.48
N LEU A 150 8.71 -2.63 -10.74
CA LEU A 150 9.68 -2.93 -11.79
C LEU A 150 10.61 -1.73 -12.07
N ALA A 151 10.06 -0.51 -12.14
CA ALA A 151 10.89 0.68 -12.30
C ALA A 151 11.83 0.89 -11.11
N GLY A 152 11.38 0.55 -9.89
CA GLY A 152 12.17 0.60 -8.67
C GLY A 152 13.29 -0.44 -8.61
N SER A 153 12.97 -1.72 -8.85
CA SER A 153 13.96 -2.81 -8.83
C SER A 153 15.01 -2.61 -9.91
N HIS A 154 14.60 -2.29 -11.14
CA HIS A 154 15.51 -2.02 -12.24
C HIS A 154 16.50 -0.90 -11.90
N HIS A 155 16.02 0.21 -11.31
CA HIS A 155 16.93 1.30 -10.91
C HIS A 155 17.90 0.88 -9.82
N ARG A 156 17.45 0.14 -8.79
CA ARG A 156 18.33 -0.33 -7.72
C ARG A 156 19.40 -1.30 -8.22
N GLU A 157 19.05 -2.16 -9.18
CA GLU A 157 19.97 -3.17 -9.72
C GLU A 157 20.96 -2.60 -10.74
N THR A 158 20.51 -1.65 -11.58
CA THR A 158 21.30 -1.19 -12.73
C THR A 158 21.82 0.24 -12.61
N GLY A 159 21.30 1.01 -11.65
CA GLY A 159 21.48 2.47 -11.58
C GLY A 159 20.74 3.24 -12.67
N ARG A 160 20.01 2.58 -13.58
CA ARG A 160 19.34 3.19 -14.74
C ARG A 160 17.83 3.27 -14.54
N HIS A 161 17.21 4.29 -15.11
CA HIS A 161 15.77 4.51 -15.04
C HIS A 161 15.05 4.02 -16.31
N LEU A 162 13.87 3.43 -16.13
CA LEU A 162 12.97 3.06 -17.23
C LEU A 162 12.16 4.28 -17.72
N ASP A 163 11.81 4.34 -19.00
CA ASP A 163 10.99 5.42 -19.55
C ASP A 163 9.48 5.14 -19.42
N VAL A 164 9.03 4.95 -18.18
CA VAL A 164 7.64 4.53 -17.86
C VAL A 164 6.89 5.48 -16.93
N TYR A 165 7.57 6.50 -16.38
CA TYR A 165 7.01 7.36 -15.34
C TYR A 165 5.80 8.21 -15.78
N GLY A 166 5.71 8.54 -17.07
CA GLY A 166 4.50 9.18 -17.63
C GLY A 166 3.28 8.29 -17.45
N VAL A 167 3.39 7.03 -17.88
CA VAL A 167 2.34 6.01 -17.77
C VAL A 167 1.97 5.74 -16.30
N ILE A 168 2.97 5.66 -15.41
CA ILE A 168 2.73 5.52 -13.96
C ILE A 168 1.88 6.70 -13.44
N GLY A 169 2.15 7.93 -13.89
CA GLY A 169 1.38 9.11 -13.50
C GLY A 169 -0.06 9.08 -14.00
N GLU A 170 -0.29 8.63 -15.24
CA GLU A 170 -1.63 8.46 -15.82
C GLU A 170 -2.44 7.40 -15.07
N LEU A 171 -1.84 6.22 -14.81
CA LEU A 171 -2.46 5.16 -14.02
C LEU A 171 -2.81 5.64 -12.62
N PHE A 172 -1.89 6.37 -11.96
CA PHE A 172 -2.16 6.96 -10.65
C PHE A 172 -3.34 7.93 -10.69
N GLY A 173 -3.44 8.75 -11.74
CA GLY A 173 -4.57 9.65 -11.98
C GLY A 173 -5.91 8.92 -12.12
N ALA A 174 -5.91 7.85 -12.92
CA ALA A 174 -7.09 7.00 -13.12
C ALA A 174 -7.54 6.29 -11.83
N ILE A 175 -6.59 5.74 -11.07
CA ILE A 175 -6.85 5.01 -9.83
C ILE A 175 -7.31 5.97 -8.73
N THR A 176 -6.62 7.10 -8.55
CA THR A 176 -6.87 7.98 -7.39
C THR A 176 -8.07 8.90 -7.61
N TYR A 177 -8.23 9.42 -8.82
CA TYR A 177 -9.24 10.45 -9.09
C TYR A 177 -10.39 9.95 -9.96
N GLY A 178 -10.33 8.72 -10.49
CA GLY A 178 -11.32 8.22 -11.45
C GLY A 178 -11.22 8.90 -12.81
N ILE A 179 -10.02 9.41 -13.17
CA ILE A 179 -9.78 10.03 -14.48
C ILE A 179 -9.95 8.96 -15.56
N LYS A 180 -10.84 9.21 -16.51
CA LYS A 180 -10.99 8.41 -17.72
C LYS A 180 -9.90 8.82 -18.70
N LEU A 181 -8.88 7.98 -18.84
CA LEU A 181 -7.77 8.23 -19.75
C LEU A 181 -8.24 8.22 -21.21
N ASN A 182 -7.69 9.14 -22.01
CA ASN A 182 -7.92 9.15 -23.45
C ASN A 182 -7.14 8.01 -24.13
N LYS A 183 -7.50 7.69 -25.37
CA LYS A 183 -6.70 6.77 -26.18
C LYS A 183 -5.29 7.33 -26.37
N THR A 184 -4.31 6.45 -26.44
CA THR A 184 -2.93 6.81 -26.77
C THR A 184 -2.89 7.67 -28.03
N TYR A 185 -2.12 8.76 -27.99
CA TYR A 185 -1.98 9.75 -29.09
C TYR A 185 -3.25 10.57 -29.41
N ALA A 186 -4.26 10.57 -28.55
CA ALA A 186 -5.35 11.54 -28.67
C ALA A 186 -4.81 12.98 -28.59
N GLN A 187 -5.29 13.86 -29.48
CA GLN A 187 -4.94 15.28 -29.39
C GLN A 187 -5.70 15.93 -28.21
N GLY A 188 -4.97 16.59 -27.31
CA GLY A 188 -5.55 17.32 -26.19
C GLY A 188 -4.92 16.93 -24.86
N ALA A 189 -5.74 16.90 -23.80
CA ALA A 189 -5.35 16.49 -22.46
C ALA A 189 -5.27 14.96 -22.32
N ASP A 190 -4.63 14.47 -21.27
CA ASP A 190 -4.39 13.04 -21.06
C ASP A 190 -5.65 12.26 -20.65
N GLY A 191 -6.64 12.93 -20.05
CA GLY A 191 -7.91 12.30 -19.70
C GLY A 191 -9.01 13.27 -19.30
N ARG A 192 -10.11 12.71 -18.79
CA ARG A 192 -11.27 13.47 -18.31
C ARG A 192 -11.73 13.06 -16.92
N LEU A 193 -12.13 14.07 -16.14
CA LEU A 193 -12.80 13.90 -14.85
C LEU A 193 -14.16 14.60 -14.93
N GLY A 194 -15.22 13.83 -15.18
CA GLY A 194 -16.52 14.41 -15.53
C GLY A 194 -16.43 15.26 -16.80
N ASN A 195 -16.76 16.55 -16.70
CA ASN A 195 -16.67 17.50 -17.81
C ASN A 195 -15.28 18.14 -17.97
N ASP A 196 -14.39 17.95 -17.00
CA ASP A 196 -13.07 18.55 -16.99
C ASP A 196 -12.06 17.78 -17.83
N HIS A 197 -11.28 18.51 -18.61
CA HIS A 197 -10.11 17.97 -19.32
C HIS A 197 -8.91 18.05 -18.39
N VAL A 198 -8.28 16.91 -18.11
CA VAL A 198 -7.19 16.81 -17.14
C VAL A 198 -5.88 16.54 -17.87
N GLU A 199 -4.96 17.49 -17.79
CA GLU A 199 -3.55 17.30 -18.14
C GLU A 199 -2.83 16.65 -16.96
N ILE A 200 -2.03 15.63 -17.20
CA ILE A 200 -1.25 14.90 -16.21
C ILE A 200 0.24 15.12 -16.51
N LYS A 201 0.99 15.54 -15.49
CA LYS A 201 2.45 15.65 -15.57
C LYS A 201 3.13 14.94 -14.43
N THR A 202 4.11 14.12 -14.77
CA THR A 202 4.92 13.39 -13.79
C THR A 202 6.23 14.12 -13.50
N ILE A 203 6.53 14.34 -12.23
CA ILE A 203 7.88 14.62 -11.73
C ILE A 203 8.53 13.26 -11.45
N THR A 204 9.57 12.95 -12.22
CA THR A 204 10.29 11.66 -12.18
C THR A 204 11.24 11.58 -10.98
N PRO A 205 11.59 10.36 -10.51
CA PRO A 205 12.39 10.17 -9.29
C PRO A 205 13.81 10.74 -9.38
N PHE A 206 14.33 10.92 -10.59
CA PHE A 206 15.67 11.46 -10.86
C PHE A 206 15.68 12.96 -11.17
N LYS A 207 14.52 13.62 -11.16
CA LYS A 207 14.45 15.04 -11.53
C LYS A 207 14.96 15.89 -10.37
N SER A 208 16.04 16.64 -10.60
CA SER A 208 16.64 17.53 -9.59
C SER A 208 15.78 18.74 -9.21
N LYS A 209 14.77 19.07 -10.03
CA LYS A 209 13.85 20.18 -9.80
C LYS A 209 12.43 19.67 -9.72
N ASP A 210 11.79 19.94 -8.59
CA ASP A 210 10.37 19.69 -8.34
C ASP A 210 9.47 20.65 -9.13
N GLN A 211 9.49 20.53 -10.46
CA GLN A 211 8.70 21.37 -11.35
C GLN A 211 8.24 20.62 -12.60
N VAL A 212 7.12 21.06 -13.15
CA VAL A 212 6.60 20.61 -14.44
C VAL A 212 6.46 21.79 -15.39
N SER A 213 6.39 21.49 -16.69
CA SER A 213 6.09 22.47 -17.74
C SER A 213 4.85 22.00 -18.48
N VAL A 214 3.89 22.91 -18.68
CA VAL A 214 2.69 22.66 -19.47
C VAL A 214 2.57 23.68 -20.60
N LYS A 215 2.03 23.26 -21.75
CA LYS A 215 1.76 24.17 -22.86
C LYS A 215 0.54 25.02 -22.54
N VAL A 216 0.69 26.34 -22.61
CA VAL A 216 -0.43 27.27 -22.35
C VAL A 216 -1.52 27.11 -23.41
N SER A 217 -1.18 26.71 -24.63
CA SER A 217 -2.14 26.41 -25.69
C SER A 217 -2.87 25.06 -25.54
N GLY A 218 -2.49 24.23 -24.57
CA GLY A 218 -3.13 22.92 -24.34
C GLY A 218 -4.61 23.06 -23.97
N ASN A 219 -5.44 22.11 -24.40
CA ASN A 219 -6.86 22.08 -24.09
C ASN A 219 -7.13 21.28 -22.80
N PHE A 220 -6.82 21.89 -21.65
CA PHE A 220 -7.13 21.33 -20.33
C PHE A 220 -7.84 22.37 -19.44
N SER A 221 -8.65 21.89 -18.50
CA SER A 221 -9.28 22.71 -17.44
C SER A 221 -8.69 22.43 -16.06
N LYS A 222 -8.05 21.27 -15.86
CA LYS A 222 -7.29 20.94 -14.64
C LYS A 222 -5.91 20.38 -14.98
N LEU A 223 -4.96 20.64 -14.09
CA LEU A 223 -3.64 20.02 -14.12
C LEU A 223 -3.48 19.12 -12.90
N LEU A 224 -3.21 17.85 -13.13
CA LEU A 224 -2.74 16.90 -12.13
C LEU A 224 -1.23 16.78 -12.25
N VAL A 225 -0.51 17.08 -11.17
CA VAL A 225 0.91 16.79 -11.06
C VAL A 225 1.09 15.59 -10.15
N VAL A 226 1.73 14.55 -10.67
CA VAL A 226 2.12 13.35 -9.92
C VAL A 226 3.61 13.41 -9.67
N LYS A 227 4.04 13.23 -8.43
CA LYS A 227 5.45 13.20 -8.05
C LYS A 227 5.80 11.81 -7.54
N ILE A 228 6.82 11.22 -8.15
CA ILE A 228 7.47 9.99 -7.71
C ILE A 228 8.82 10.41 -7.14
N ASN A 229 9.08 10.15 -5.87
CA ASN A 229 10.35 10.50 -5.24
C ASN A 229 11.42 9.41 -5.47
N ALA A 230 12.65 9.64 -5.00
CA ALA A 230 13.76 8.70 -5.17
C ALA A 230 13.50 7.32 -4.53
N ASP A 231 12.64 7.27 -3.51
CA ASP A 231 12.20 6.05 -2.84
C ASP A 231 11.00 5.38 -3.54
N PHE A 232 10.61 5.88 -4.72
CA PHE A 232 9.47 5.42 -5.51
C PHE A 232 8.11 5.60 -4.81
N GLU A 233 8.02 6.47 -3.81
CA GLU A 233 6.76 6.89 -3.21
C GLU A 233 6.05 7.88 -4.12
N VAL A 234 4.73 7.70 -4.25
CA VAL A 234 3.90 8.50 -5.16
C VAL A 234 3.01 9.46 -4.39
N SER A 235 3.05 10.73 -4.78
CA SER A 235 2.19 11.79 -4.28
C SER A 235 1.60 12.57 -5.43
N SER A 236 0.51 13.30 -5.21
CA SER A 236 -0.09 14.12 -6.27
C SER A 236 -0.70 15.41 -5.74
N ARG A 237 -0.83 16.40 -6.63
CA ARG A 237 -1.53 17.66 -6.40
C ARG A 237 -2.30 18.04 -7.66
N MET A 238 -3.56 18.41 -7.50
CA MET A 238 -4.42 18.84 -8.60
C MET A 238 -4.81 20.31 -8.44
N VAL A 239 -4.83 21.05 -9.53
CA VAL A 239 -5.17 22.47 -9.56
C VAL A 239 -6.03 22.81 -10.77
N ASP A 240 -7.00 23.70 -10.56
CA ASP A 240 -7.80 24.27 -11.65
C ASP A 240 -6.93 25.19 -12.51
N ARG A 241 -7.06 25.12 -13.83
CA ARG A 241 -6.32 26.00 -14.75
C ARG A 241 -6.57 27.47 -14.48
N SER A 242 -7.76 27.84 -14.03
CA SER A 242 -8.10 29.22 -13.66
C SER A 242 -7.27 29.76 -12.48
N LYS A 243 -6.68 28.89 -11.67
CA LYS A 243 -5.81 29.24 -10.53
C LYS A 243 -4.33 29.26 -10.90
N LEU A 244 -3.97 28.86 -12.12
CA LEU A 244 -2.60 28.88 -12.58
C LEU A 244 -2.16 30.31 -12.96
N PRO A 245 -0.87 30.66 -12.76
CA PRO A 245 -0.35 31.96 -13.18
C PRO A 245 -0.53 32.20 -14.68
N LYS A 246 -0.98 33.40 -15.05
CA LYS A 246 -1.02 33.83 -16.45
C LYS A 246 0.40 34.12 -16.92
N THR A 247 0.72 33.71 -18.14
CA THR A 247 2.02 33.97 -18.77
C THR A 247 1.86 34.16 -20.27
N ALA A 248 2.66 35.05 -20.86
CA ALA A 248 2.75 35.22 -22.31
C ALA A 248 3.67 34.16 -22.96
N LYS A 249 4.42 33.39 -22.15
CA LYS A 249 5.32 32.34 -22.66
C LYS A 249 4.50 31.12 -23.13
N PRO A 250 4.95 30.40 -24.17
CA PRO A 250 4.25 29.21 -24.66
C PRO A 250 4.20 28.08 -23.62
N LEU A 251 5.16 28.05 -22.70
CA LEU A 251 5.25 27.09 -21.60
C LEU A 251 5.11 27.80 -20.26
N LEU A 252 4.21 27.27 -19.43
CA LEU A 252 4.09 27.63 -18.03
C LEU A 252 4.86 26.61 -17.19
N ARG A 253 5.84 27.10 -16.41
CA ARG A 253 6.57 26.29 -15.42
C ARG A 253 5.92 26.42 -14.07
N ILE A 254 5.68 25.30 -13.41
CA ILE A 254 4.97 25.23 -12.13
C ILE A 254 5.82 24.42 -11.17
N ARG A 255 6.13 24.97 -9.99
CA ARG A 255 6.83 24.25 -8.93
C ARG A 255 5.83 23.46 -8.12
N TRP A 256 6.26 22.29 -7.62
CA TRP A 256 5.47 21.44 -6.75
C TRP A 256 4.96 22.19 -5.51
N SER A 257 5.81 23.03 -4.91
CA SER A 257 5.49 23.83 -3.73
C SER A 257 4.33 24.80 -3.93
N ASP A 258 4.14 25.28 -5.16
CA ASP A 258 3.14 26.30 -5.51
C ASP A 258 1.74 25.67 -5.74
N LEU A 259 1.66 24.34 -5.80
CA LEU A 259 0.41 23.60 -5.97
C LEU A 259 -0.28 23.37 -4.61
N PRO A 260 -1.63 23.38 -4.55
CA PRO A 260 -2.37 23.09 -3.32
C PRO A 260 -2.02 21.68 -2.83
N LYS A 261 -1.83 21.52 -1.52
CA LYS A 261 -1.70 20.19 -0.91
C LYS A 261 -3.02 19.45 -1.08
N ALA A 262 -2.96 18.16 -1.39
CA ALA A 262 -4.15 17.31 -1.40
C ALA A 262 -4.81 17.39 0.00
N GLN A 263 -6.13 17.65 0.03
CA GLN A 263 -6.94 17.57 1.25
C GLN A 263 -7.11 16.11 1.69
#